data_AF-A0A6D2GD34-F1
#
_entry.id   AF-A0A6D2GD34-F1
#
_cell.length_a   1.000
_cell.length_b   1.000
_cell.length_c   1.000
_cell.angle_alpha   90.00
_cell.angle_beta   90.00
_cell.angle_gamma   90.00
#
_symmetry.space_group_name_H-M   'P 1'
#
loop_
_entity.id
_entity.type
_entity.pdbx_description
1 polymer ?
#
loop_
_entity_poly.entity_id
_entity_poly.type
_entity_poly.pdbx_seq_one_letter_code
_entity_poly.pdbx_strand_id
1 'polypeptide(L)'
;MVQLPAGATQERTQKVLDEVTDYYLNKEKANVESVFAVNGFGFAGRGQNTGIAFVSLKDWADRPGDENKVEAITQRATAAFSQIKDAMVFAFNLPAIVELGTATGFDFELIDQAGLGHEKLTQARNQLFGEVAKYPDLLVGVRPNGPGRYAAVQNRYRPGKSSGAGRVY
;
A
#
# COMPACT_ATOMS: atom_id res chain seq x y z
N MET A 1 -4.11 0.07 4.21
CA MET A 1 -3.07 -0.59 3.39
C MET A 1 -1.69 -0.08 3.80
N VAL A 2 -0.66 -0.90 3.64
CA VAL A 2 0.73 -0.59 3.95
C VAL A 2 1.57 -0.86 2.71
N GLN A 3 2.38 0.10 2.29
CA GLN A 3 3.28 -0.02 1.15
C GLN A 3 4.65 0.55 1.50
N LEU A 4 5.64 -0.32 1.60
CA LEU A 4 7.03 0.07 1.80
C LEU A 4 7.73 0.29 0.44
N PRO A 5 8.87 1.01 0.43
CA PRO A 5 9.71 1.17 -0.76
C PRO A 5 10.10 -0.15 -1.41
N ALA A 6 10.45 -0.08 -2.69
CA ALA A 6 10.97 -1.21 -3.43
C ALA A 6 12.18 -1.85 -2.72
N GLY A 7 12.20 -3.18 -2.64
CA GLY A 7 13.27 -3.94 -2.00
C GLY A 7 13.16 -4.04 -0.47
N ALA A 8 12.15 -3.46 0.16
CA ALA A 8 11.89 -3.72 1.59
C ALA A 8 11.52 -5.20 1.82
N THR A 9 12.06 -5.76 2.91
CA THR A 9 11.84 -7.16 3.29
C THR A 9 10.48 -7.36 3.95
N GLN A 10 10.02 -8.61 3.96
CA GLN A 10 8.78 -9.00 4.64
C GLN A 10 8.80 -8.65 6.14
N GLU A 11 9.96 -8.75 6.78
CA GLU A 11 10.14 -8.40 8.19
C GLU A 11 9.92 -6.90 8.45
N ARG A 12 10.41 -6.02 7.57
CA ARG A 12 10.16 -4.58 7.68
C ARG A 12 8.69 -4.26 7.52
N THR A 13 8.02 -4.90 6.57
CA THR A 13 6.57 -4.76 6.38
C THR A 13 5.81 -5.26 7.60
N GLN A 14 6.26 -6.34 8.23
CA GLN A 14 5.63 -6.87 9.45
C GLN A 14 5.70 -5.85 10.59
N LYS A 15 6.86 -5.23 10.83
CA LYS A 15 7.02 -4.21 11.88
C LYS A 15 6.03 -3.05 11.71
N VAL A 16 5.84 -2.58 10.48
CA VAL A 16 4.86 -1.52 10.18
C VAL A 16 3.42 -2.01 10.40
N LEU A 17 3.10 -3.26 10.02
CA LEU A 17 1.78 -3.85 10.30
C LEU A 17 1.52 -4.00 11.80
N ASP A 18 2.56 -4.31 12.58
CA ASP A 18 2.48 -4.43 14.04
C ASP A 18 2.22 -3.05 14.66
N GLU A 19 2.91 -1.99 14.20
CA GLU A 19 2.64 -0.60 14.63
C GLU A 19 1.21 -0.15 14.30
N VAL A 20 0.71 -0.49 13.11
CA VAL A 20 -0.67 -0.22 12.69
C VAL A 20 -1.66 -0.97 13.59
N THR A 21 -1.37 -2.23 13.88
CA THR A 21 -2.21 -3.08 14.73
C THR A 21 -2.25 -2.54 16.17
N ASP A 22 -1.10 -2.18 16.73
CA ASP A 22 -0.97 -1.60 18.05
C ASP A 22 -1.75 -0.28 18.18
N TYR A 23 -1.63 0.60 17.18
CA TYR A 23 -2.40 1.85 17.14
C TYR A 23 -3.90 1.59 17.27
N TYR A 24 -4.45 0.68 16.46
CA TYR A 24 -5.88 0.42 16.47
C TYR A 24 -6.33 -0.26 17.77
N LEU A 25 -5.56 -1.21 18.29
CA LEU A 25 -5.90 -1.93 19.51
C LEU A 25 -5.72 -1.09 20.79
N ASN A 26 -4.85 -0.08 20.79
CA ASN A 26 -4.57 0.74 21.96
C ASN A 26 -5.16 2.15 21.90
N LYS A 27 -4.96 2.88 20.79
CA LYS A 27 -5.42 4.27 20.64
C LYS A 27 -6.89 4.34 20.25
N GLU A 28 -7.35 3.41 19.43
CA GLU A 28 -8.75 3.31 18.99
C GLU A 28 -9.50 2.18 19.70
N LYS A 29 -9.02 1.72 20.87
CA LYS A 29 -9.59 0.59 21.65
C LYS A 29 -11.08 0.73 21.99
N ALA A 30 -11.56 1.97 22.05
CA ALA A 30 -12.97 2.26 22.30
C ALA A 30 -13.82 1.84 21.09
N ASN A 31 -13.27 1.98 19.88
CA ASN A 31 -13.94 1.82 18.60
C ASN A 31 -13.65 0.48 17.91
N VAL A 32 -12.46 -0.07 18.12
CA VAL A 32 -11.97 -1.26 17.42
C VAL A 32 -12.27 -2.51 18.24
N GLU A 33 -12.79 -3.53 17.57
CA GLU A 33 -13.03 -4.87 18.13
C GLU A 33 -11.84 -5.79 17.84
N SER A 34 -11.38 -5.80 16.59
CA SER A 34 -10.25 -6.63 16.19
C SER A 34 -9.52 -6.08 14.96
N VAL A 35 -8.27 -6.52 14.79
CA VAL A 35 -7.43 -6.19 13.65
C VAL A 35 -6.86 -7.48 13.08
N PHE A 36 -7.05 -7.69 11.78
CA PHE A 36 -6.48 -8.80 11.03
C PHE A 36 -5.49 -8.26 9.98
N ALA A 37 -4.21 -8.47 10.23
CA ALA A 37 -3.12 -8.01 9.36
C ALA A 37 -2.63 -9.14 8.44
N VAL A 38 -2.45 -8.83 7.15
CA VAL A 38 -1.93 -9.72 6.13
C VAL A 38 -0.67 -9.09 5.54
N ASN A 39 0.45 -9.79 5.69
CA ASN A 39 1.73 -9.42 5.12
C ASN A 39 1.94 -10.13 3.78
N GLY A 40 2.43 -9.42 2.76
CA GLY A 40 2.69 -9.99 1.44
C GLY A 40 1.57 -9.76 0.41
N PHE A 41 0.45 -9.16 0.81
CA PHE A 41 -0.72 -8.91 -0.02
C PHE A 41 -1.31 -7.53 0.26
N GLY A 42 -1.74 -6.84 -0.79
CA GLY A 42 -2.48 -5.59 -0.72
C GLY A 42 -3.21 -5.29 -2.03
N PHE A 43 -3.92 -4.17 -2.09
CA PHE A 43 -4.65 -3.78 -3.32
C PHE A 43 -3.74 -3.55 -4.53
N ALA A 44 -2.47 -3.20 -4.30
CA ALA A 44 -1.47 -3.03 -5.36
C ALA A 44 -0.84 -4.37 -5.84
N GLY A 45 -1.27 -5.52 -5.28
CA GLY A 45 -0.80 -6.85 -5.65
C GLY A 45 -0.12 -7.62 -4.52
N ARG A 46 0.83 -8.50 -4.88
CA ARG A 46 1.58 -9.36 -3.95
C ARG A 46 3.05 -8.96 -3.93
N GLY A 47 3.67 -8.98 -2.76
CA GLY A 47 5.11 -8.69 -2.63
C GLY A 47 5.56 -8.48 -1.18
N GLN A 48 6.85 -8.67 -0.90
CA GLN A 48 7.39 -8.56 0.47
C GLN A 48 7.23 -7.17 1.09
N ASN A 49 7.09 -6.13 0.27
CA ASN A 49 6.96 -4.74 0.69
C ASN A 49 5.50 -4.24 0.75
N THR A 50 4.50 -5.13 0.66
CA THR A 50 3.09 -4.75 0.71
C THR A 50 2.33 -5.50 1.80
N GLY A 51 1.34 -4.83 2.38
CA GLY A 51 0.49 -5.40 3.41
C GLY A 51 -0.88 -4.72 3.49
N ILE A 52 -1.83 -5.41 4.12
CA ILE A 52 -3.16 -4.89 4.37
C ILE A 52 -3.58 -5.25 5.80
N ALA A 53 -4.31 -4.36 6.45
CA ALA A 53 -4.93 -4.62 7.74
C ALA A 53 -6.44 -4.40 7.59
N PHE A 54 -7.21 -5.40 7.98
CA PHE A 54 -8.65 -5.34 8.09
C PHE A 54 -9.00 -5.02 9.54
N VAL A 55 -9.70 -3.92 9.74
CA VAL A 55 -10.08 -3.45 11.08
C VAL A 55 -11.57 -3.67 11.25
N SER A 56 -11.95 -4.54 12.18
CA SER A 56 -13.33 -4.69 12.60
C SER A 56 -13.63 -3.69 13.69
N LEU A 57 -14.65 -2.86 13.48
CA LEU A 57 -15.13 -1.94 14.50
C LEU A 57 -16.19 -2.63 15.36
N LYS A 58 -16.38 -2.11 16.56
CA LYS A 58 -17.51 -2.47 17.41
C LYS A 58 -18.83 -2.05 16.79
N ASP A 59 -19.91 -2.59 17.33
CA ASP A 59 -21.25 -2.21 16.94
C ASP A 59 -21.47 -0.70 17.02
N TRP A 60 -22.29 -0.18 16.12
CA TRP A 60 -22.53 1.26 16.01
C TRP A 60 -23.13 1.86 17.30
N ALA A 61 -23.92 1.07 18.02
CA ALA A 61 -24.51 1.46 19.30
C ALA A 61 -23.46 1.69 20.40
N ASP A 62 -22.33 0.97 20.35
CA ASP A 62 -21.24 1.08 21.32
C ASP A 62 -20.22 2.17 20.95
N ARG A 63 -20.46 2.89 19.84
CA ARG A 63 -19.62 3.98 19.30
C ARG A 63 -20.44 5.26 19.13
N PRO A 64 -20.93 5.87 20.23
CA PRO A 64 -21.66 7.12 20.18
C PRO A 64 -20.74 8.28 19.76
N GLY A 65 -21.30 9.31 19.14
CA GLY A 65 -20.53 10.49 18.70
C GLY A 65 -19.98 10.37 17.26
N ASP A 66 -19.84 11.53 16.61
CA ASP A 66 -19.36 11.65 15.24
C ASP A 66 -17.86 11.33 15.13
N GLU A 67 -17.11 11.57 16.20
CA GLU A 67 -15.69 11.24 16.33
C GLU A 67 -15.41 9.73 16.32
N ASN A 68 -16.42 8.92 16.61
CA ASN A 68 -16.33 7.46 16.65
C ASN A 68 -16.87 6.80 15.39
N LYS A 69 -17.21 7.59 14.36
CA LYS A 69 -17.59 7.11 13.02
C LYS A 69 -16.36 6.79 12.18
N VAL A 70 -16.58 6.01 11.12
CA VAL A 70 -15.50 5.44 10.30
C VAL A 70 -14.65 6.53 9.67
N GLU A 71 -15.27 7.61 9.20
CA GLU A 71 -14.61 8.76 8.59
C GLU A 71 -13.65 9.43 9.58
N ALA A 72 -14.09 9.69 10.81
CA ALA A 72 -13.25 10.32 11.83
C ALA A 72 -12.10 9.39 12.28
N ILE A 73 -12.36 8.10 12.44
CA ILE A 73 -11.34 7.09 12.79
C ILE A 73 -10.28 7.01 11.68
N THR A 74 -10.70 6.89 10.42
CA THR A 74 -9.76 6.79 9.28
C THR A 74 -8.95 8.06 9.08
N GLN A 75 -9.50 9.25 9.33
CA GLN A 75 -8.77 10.51 9.31
C GLN A 75 -7.69 10.56 10.40
N ARG A 76 -8.03 10.25 11.66
CA ARG A 76 -7.06 10.21 12.77
C ARG A 76 -5.97 9.17 12.54
N ALA A 77 -6.35 7.99 12.06
CA ALA A 77 -5.42 6.91 11.74
C ALA A 77 -4.45 7.35 10.63
N THR A 78 -4.95 7.94 9.54
CA THR A 78 -4.11 8.44 8.45
C THR A 78 -3.15 9.54 8.93
N ALA A 79 -3.61 10.46 9.78
CA ALA A 79 -2.77 11.48 10.38
C ALA A 79 -1.66 10.86 11.26
N ALA A 80 -1.99 9.88 12.10
CA ALA A 80 -1.00 9.17 12.93
C ALA A 80 0.01 8.41 12.07
N PHE A 81 -0.45 7.68 11.05
CA PHE A 81 0.41 6.86 10.21
C PHE A 81 1.27 7.66 9.24
N SER A 82 0.92 8.93 8.96
CA SER A 82 1.79 9.84 8.19
C SER A 82 3.16 10.08 8.86
N GLN A 83 3.28 9.77 10.15
CA GLN A 83 4.52 9.88 10.92
C GLN A 83 5.43 8.65 10.77
N ILE A 84 4.91 7.53 10.25
CA ILE A 84 5.68 6.31 10.02
C ILE A 84 6.67 6.57 8.89
N LYS A 85 7.97 6.43 9.19
CA LYS A 85 9.04 6.60 8.21
C LYS A 85 9.16 5.33 7.36
N ASP A 86 9.62 5.50 6.12
CA ASP A 86 9.88 4.41 5.17
C ASP A 86 8.66 3.51 4.87
N ALA A 87 7.44 3.98 5.07
CA ALA A 87 6.23 3.31 4.62
C ALA A 87 5.15 4.33 4.27
N MET A 88 4.38 4.03 3.22
CA MET A 88 3.13 4.72 2.94
C MET A 88 1.99 3.88 3.52
N VAL A 89 1.29 4.45 4.48
CA VAL A 89 0.20 3.78 5.18
C VAL A 89 -1.05 4.62 5.07
N PHE A 90 -2.11 4.04 4.51
CA PHE A 90 -3.39 4.72 4.28
C PHE A 90 -4.53 3.93 4.89
N ALA A 91 -5.38 4.61 5.66
CA ALA A 91 -6.65 4.08 6.15
C ALA A 91 -7.78 4.64 5.29
N PHE A 92 -8.65 3.77 4.78
CA PHE A 92 -9.81 4.18 4.02
C PHE A 92 -10.95 3.19 4.24
N ASN A 93 -12.18 3.70 4.18
CA ASN A 93 -13.37 2.88 4.18
C ASN A 93 -13.64 2.39 2.75
N LEU A 94 -13.85 1.10 2.56
CA LEU A 94 -14.34 0.61 1.27
C LEU A 94 -15.84 0.88 1.18
N PRO A 95 -16.35 1.45 0.07
CA PRO A 95 -17.79 1.61 -0.11
C PRO A 95 -18.48 0.24 -0.10
N ALA A 96 -19.67 0.18 0.50
CA ALA A 96 -20.44 -1.07 0.70
C ALA A 96 -20.89 -1.74 -0.62
N ILE A 97 -20.87 -1.00 -1.74
CA ILE A 97 -21.20 -1.49 -3.08
C ILE A 97 -20.01 -1.19 -3.99
N VAL A 98 -19.19 -2.20 -4.26
CA VAL A 98 -17.98 -2.08 -5.10
C VAL A 98 -18.35 -1.78 -6.57
N GLU A 99 -19.51 -2.26 -7.04
CA GLU A 99 -19.97 -2.13 -8.43
C GLU A 99 -20.46 -0.73 -8.82
N LEU A 100 -20.80 0.12 -7.84
CA LEU A 100 -21.12 1.53 -8.04
C LEU A 100 -19.95 2.40 -7.55
N GLY A 101 -18.72 1.95 -7.83
CA GLY A 101 -17.46 2.56 -7.40
C GLY A 101 -17.60 4.08 -7.29
N THR A 102 -17.19 4.63 -6.16
CA THR A 102 -17.38 6.05 -5.78
C THR A 102 -17.47 6.92 -7.02
N ALA A 103 -18.67 7.40 -7.35
CA ALA A 103 -18.94 8.21 -8.54
C ALA A 103 -18.14 9.54 -8.59
N THR A 104 -17.23 9.73 -7.64
CA THR A 104 -16.39 10.89 -7.38
C THR A 104 -14.90 10.55 -7.55
N GLY A 105 -14.55 9.76 -8.56
CA GLY A 105 -13.17 9.41 -8.90
C GLY A 105 -13.00 9.08 -10.39
N PHE A 106 -11.77 8.88 -10.82
CA PHE A 106 -11.44 8.42 -12.17
C PHE A 106 -10.41 7.29 -12.10
N ASP A 107 -10.44 6.41 -13.09
CA ASP A 107 -9.37 5.44 -13.35
C ASP A 107 -8.66 5.84 -14.64
N PHE A 108 -7.33 5.76 -14.65
CA PHE A 108 -6.51 6.23 -15.76
C PHE A 108 -5.36 5.25 -16.06
N GLU A 109 -5.36 4.75 -17.29
CA GLU A 109 -4.33 3.84 -17.82
C GLU A 109 -3.34 4.65 -18.67
N LEU A 110 -2.06 4.68 -18.26
CA LEU A 110 -1.00 5.29 -19.06
C LEU A 110 -0.37 4.25 -19.99
N ILE A 111 -0.50 4.46 -21.30
CA ILE A 111 -0.09 3.49 -22.33
C ILE A 111 1.12 4.02 -23.11
N ASP A 112 2.12 3.16 -23.28
CA ASP A 112 3.22 3.37 -24.21
C ASP A 112 2.82 2.88 -25.62
N GLN A 113 2.30 3.78 -26.46
CA GLN A 113 1.88 3.44 -27.82
C GLN A 113 3.04 3.28 -28.81
N ALA A 114 4.20 3.87 -28.51
CA ALA A 114 5.35 3.88 -29.41
C ALA A 114 6.41 2.82 -29.05
N GLY A 115 6.15 1.98 -28.04
CA GLY A 115 7.09 0.95 -27.58
C GLY A 115 8.40 1.52 -27.04
N LEU A 116 8.35 2.71 -26.44
CA LEU A 116 9.48 3.42 -25.84
C LEU A 116 10.11 2.69 -24.64
N GLY A 117 9.39 1.74 -24.05
CA GLY A 117 9.85 0.87 -22.99
C GLY A 117 9.53 1.38 -21.59
N HIS A 118 9.66 0.47 -20.62
CA HIS A 118 9.21 0.67 -19.24
C HIS A 118 9.84 1.89 -18.53
N GLU A 119 11.09 2.24 -18.84
CA GLU A 119 11.78 3.40 -18.23
C GLU A 119 11.13 4.71 -18.62
N LYS A 120 10.88 4.90 -19.91
CA LYS A 120 10.24 6.11 -20.43
C LYS A 120 8.79 6.20 -19.97
N LEU A 121 8.07 5.08 -19.91
CA LEU A 121 6.72 5.04 -19.35
C LEU A 121 6.70 5.42 -17.86
N THR A 122 7.67 4.95 -17.09
CA THR A 122 7.82 5.29 -15.66
C THR A 122 8.14 6.79 -15.48
N GLN A 123 9.00 7.36 -16.32
CA GLN A 123 9.30 8.80 -16.31
C GLN A 123 8.06 9.64 -16.65
N ALA A 124 7.32 9.26 -17.70
CA ALA A 124 6.08 9.94 -18.09
C ALA A 124 5.03 9.88 -16.97
N ARG A 125 4.87 8.73 -16.31
CA ARG A 125 4.02 8.59 -15.12
C ARG A 125 4.44 9.55 -14.01
N ASN A 126 5.73 9.59 -13.69
CA ASN A 126 6.24 10.47 -12.62
C ASN A 126 6.04 11.96 -12.98
N GLN A 127 6.19 12.33 -14.25
CA GLN A 127 5.90 13.67 -14.75
C GLN A 127 4.42 14.02 -14.59
N LEU A 128 3.51 13.10 -14.94
CA LEU A 128 2.07 13.26 -14.72
C LEU A 128 1.75 13.55 -13.25
N PHE A 129 2.32 12.77 -12.31
CA PHE A 129 2.14 13.03 -10.88
C PHE A 129 2.71 14.37 -10.42
N GLY A 130 3.82 14.81 -11.01
CA GLY A 130 4.38 16.15 -10.78
C GLY A 130 3.45 17.27 -11.24
N GLU A 131 2.73 17.09 -12.35
CA GLU A 131 1.72 18.04 -12.82
C GLU A 131 0.44 18.01 -11.98
N VAL A 132 -0.05 16.81 -11.62
CA VAL A 132 -1.22 16.64 -10.75
C VAL A 132 -1.05 17.36 -9.42
N ALA A 133 0.15 17.31 -8.83
CA ALA A 133 0.45 18.00 -7.57
C ALA A 133 0.27 19.52 -7.62
N LYS A 134 0.23 20.13 -8.82
CA LYS A 134 0.00 21.58 -9.00
C LYS A 134 -1.46 22.00 -8.94
N TYR A 135 -2.40 21.04 -8.98
CA TYR A 135 -3.85 21.29 -8.97
C TYR A 135 -4.55 20.66 -7.75
N PRO A 136 -4.13 20.98 -6.51
CA PRO A 136 -4.68 20.36 -5.30
C PRO A 136 -6.15 20.76 -5.02
N ASP A 137 -6.63 21.81 -5.67
CA ASP A 137 -8.02 22.28 -5.64
C ASP A 137 -8.96 21.45 -6.53
N LEU A 138 -8.42 20.74 -7.53
CA LEU A 138 -9.18 19.94 -8.49
C LEU A 138 -8.93 18.43 -8.32
N LEU A 139 -7.72 18.04 -7.95
CA LEU A 139 -7.28 16.65 -7.93
C LEU A 139 -6.76 16.28 -6.53
N VAL A 140 -7.47 15.36 -5.86
CA VAL A 140 -7.15 14.90 -4.51
C VAL A 140 -7.04 13.38 -4.51
N GLY A 141 -6.03 12.83 -3.85
CA GLY A 141 -5.89 11.38 -3.65
C GLY A 141 -5.43 10.58 -4.89
N VAL A 142 -4.88 11.23 -5.91
CA VAL A 142 -4.34 10.55 -7.11
C VAL A 142 -3.13 9.70 -6.73
N ARG A 143 -3.15 8.42 -7.10
CA ARG A 143 -2.12 7.44 -6.73
C ARG A 143 -1.83 6.45 -7.87
N PRO A 144 -0.58 5.99 -8.04
CA PRO A 144 -0.26 4.96 -9.00
C PRO A 144 -0.82 3.61 -8.55
N ASN A 145 -1.38 2.83 -9.48
CA ASN A 145 -1.76 1.44 -9.27
C ASN A 145 -0.66 0.52 -9.82
N GLY A 146 -0.14 -0.40 -9.00
CA GLY A 146 0.90 -1.38 -9.37
C GLY A 146 2.27 -1.17 -8.72
N PRO A 147 3.08 -2.25 -8.61
CA PRO A 147 4.35 -2.21 -7.87
C PRO A 147 5.40 -1.36 -8.59
N GLY A 148 5.94 -0.36 -7.89
CA GLY A 148 7.18 0.30 -8.30
C GLY A 148 8.32 -0.70 -8.23
N ARG A 149 8.89 -1.05 -9.40
CA ARG A 149 10.08 -1.89 -9.64
C ARG A 149 10.55 -2.76 -8.47
N TYR A 150 10.39 -4.08 -8.58
CA TYR A 150 11.18 -5.02 -7.76
C TYR A 150 12.65 -4.99 -8.21
N ALA A 151 13.57 -4.92 -7.25
CA ALA A 151 14.97 -5.23 -7.51
C ALA A 151 15.09 -6.76 -7.73
N ALA A 152 15.06 -7.19 -8.99
CA ALA A 152 15.37 -8.57 -9.34
C ALA A 152 16.89 -8.76 -9.30
N VAL A 153 17.38 -9.62 -8.41
CA VAL A 153 18.76 -10.12 -8.51
C VAL A 153 18.81 -11.04 -9.73
N GLN A 154 19.29 -10.50 -10.84
CA GLN A 154 19.47 -11.27 -12.07
C GLN A 154 20.76 -12.09 -11.95
N ASN A 155 20.64 -13.33 -11.48
CA ASN A 155 21.77 -14.25 -11.47
C ASN A 155 22.10 -14.61 -12.92
N ARG A 156 23.13 -13.98 -13.49
CA ARG A 156 23.67 -14.36 -14.80
C ARG A 156 24.44 -15.66 -14.65
N TYR A 157 23.76 -16.78 -14.87
CA TYR A 157 24.42 -18.06 -15.10
C TYR A 157 25.34 -17.91 -16.32
N ARG A 158 26.65 -18.06 -16.11
CA ARG A 158 27.66 -18.10 -17.16
C ARG A 158 27.91 -19.59 -17.45
N PRO A 159 27.39 -20.17 -18.55
CA PRO A 159 27.67 -21.57 -18.87
C PRO A 159 29.15 -21.67 -19.23
N GLY A 160 29.94 -22.35 -18.40
CA GLY A 160 31.36 -22.58 -18.70
C GLY A 160 32.33 -22.71 -17.52
N LYS A 161 31.89 -22.68 -16.26
CA LYS A 161 32.77 -23.04 -15.12
C LYS A 161 32.09 -24.01 -14.16
N SER A 162 31.83 -25.23 -14.64
CA SER A 162 31.64 -26.39 -13.77
C SER A 162 32.90 -27.25 -13.83
N SER A 163 33.81 -27.04 -12.89
CA SER A 163 34.85 -28.02 -12.59
C SER A 163 35.21 -27.92 -11.10
N GLY A 164 34.71 -28.90 -10.34
CA GLY A 164 35.25 -29.27 -9.03
C GLY A 164 34.51 -28.73 -7.82
N ALA A 165 33.61 -29.53 -7.24
CA ALA A 165 33.66 -29.93 -5.83
C ALA A 165 32.47 -30.84 -5.47
N GLY A 166 32.79 -32.09 -5.15
CA GLY A 166 32.23 -32.86 -4.02
C GLY A 166 30.73 -33.17 -3.99
N ARG A 167 30.37 -34.41 -4.35
CA ARG A 167 29.24 -35.11 -3.74
C ARG A 167 29.50 -35.27 -2.23
N VAL A 168 28.50 -34.97 -1.41
CA VAL A 168 28.23 -35.66 -0.15
C VAL A 168 26.72 -35.86 -0.07
N TYR A 169 26.32 -37.06 0.35
CA TYR A 169 24.96 -37.61 0.38
C TYR A 169 23.94 -36.75 1.12
#